data_AF-A0A0K1QFI4-F1
#
_entry.id   AF-A0A0K1QFI4-F1
#
_cell.length_a   1.000
_cell.length_b   1.000
_cell.length_c   1.000
_cell.angle_alpha   90.00
_cell.angle_beta   90.00
_cell.angle_gamma   90.00
#
_symmetry.space_group_name_H-M   'P 1'
#
loop_
_entity.id
_entity.type
_entity.pdbx_description
1 polymer ?
#
loop_
_entity_poly.entity_id
_entity_poly.type
_entity_poly.pdbx_seq_one_letter_code
_entity_poly.pdbx_strand_id
1 'polypeptide(L)'
;MAFERTRRALQEGWQAPAGILLLAAIAGAACSSDPAAPPDDTSSPTDGDGGIHYERDGSTYDSAPPPDSGLGELRFMPNVVYSGFDGTHTFQVPIAVYDADSDLTVTSSDPTMKLDAVKLVNPVVDGVTDLGAYYLVTIPKAGSFTLTATSKGRSATATVNAASYAADRWAAGETRYTNASGTGLAQPCTNCHVKGQAIDHSPAVLATATDQEISVIITTGVKPGPSPILGVDGGHKWQVTAAERDGLITYLRGLSPRGFQ
;
A
#
# COMPACT_ATOMS: atom_id res chain seq x y z
N MET A 1 -7.40 -7.17 -2.21
CA MET A 1 -7.27 -7.77 -0.86
C MET A 1 -5.82 -7.96 -0.41
N ALA A 2 -4.94 -8.72 -1.08
CA ALA A 2 -3.56 -8.92 -0.61
C ALA A 2 -2.74 -7.61 -0.52
N PHE A 3 -2.64 -6.82 -1.59
CA PHE A 3 -1.93 -5.52 -1.54
C PHE A 3 -2.58 -4.48 -0.62
N GLU A 4 -3.90 -4.50 -0.41
CA GLU A 4 -4.53 -3.67 0.62
C GLU A 4 -4.16 -4.15 2.02
N ARG A 5 -3.94 -5.45 2.23
CA ARG A 5 -3.37 -5.98 3.47
C ARG A 5 -1.89 -5.63 3.59
N THR A 6 -1.09 -5.66 2.53
CA THR A 6 0.32 -5.23 2.53
C THR A 6 0.46 -3.73 2.74
N ARG A 7 -0.40 -2.92 2.10
CA ARG A 7 -0.51 -1.48 2.33
C ARG A 7 -0.94 -1.20 3.77
N ARG A 8 -1.93 -1.96 4.25
CA ARG A 8 -2.38 -1.90 5.64
C ARG A 8 -1.28 -2.36 6.60
N ALA A 9 -0.44 -3.32 6.25
CA ALA A 9 0.70 -3.76 7.06
C ALA A 9 1.85 -2.76 7.08
N LEU A 10 2.15 -2.13 5.94
CA LEU A 10 3.07 -1.00 5.87
C LEU A 10 2.53 0.19 6.67
N GLN A 11 1.21 0.31 6.83
CA GLN A 11 0.55 1.34 7.65
C GLN A 11 0.37 0.96 9.13
N GLU A 12 0.14 -0.32 9.47
CA GLU A 12 -0.24 -0.82 10.81
C GLU A 12 0.93 -1.47 11.57
N GLY A 13 1.96 -1.97 10.88
CA GLY A 13 3.21 -2.46 11.50
C GLY A 13 4.02 -1.39 12.24
N TRP A 14 3.48 -0.17 12.32
CA TRP A 14 4.05 1.00 12.96
C TRP A 14 3.18 1.55 14.10
N GLN A 15 2.04 0.92 14.42
CA GLN A 15 1.36 1.20 15.68
C GLN A 15 2.20 0.61 16.83
N ALA A 16 2.95 1.47 17.53
CA ALA A 16 3.59 1.11 18.79
C ALA A 16 2.53 0.54 19.76
N PRO A 17 2.87 -0.44 20.63
CA PRO A 17 1.92 -0.98 21.60
C PRO A 17 1.38 0.16 22.45
N ALA A 18 0.06 0.34 22.43
CA ALA A 18 -0.63 1.33 23.22
C ALA A 18 -0.32 1.09 24.71
N GLY A 19 0.52 1.95 25.27
CA GLY A 19 0.71 2.05 26.71
C GLY A 19 -0.62 2.42 27.35
N ILE A 20 -1.14 1.49 28.15
CA ILE A 20 -2.34 1.62 28.96
C ILE A 20 -2.20 2.87 29.85
N LEU A 21 -2.97 3.92 29.55
CA LEU A 21 -3.24 5.00 30.50
C LEU A 21 -4.64 4.78 31.08
N LEU A 22 -4.65 4.33 32.32
CA LEU A 22 -5.83 4.18 33.17
C LEU A 22 -6.36 5.57 33.52
N LEU A 23 -7.62 5.88 33.19
CA LEU A 23 -8.36 6.94 33.90
C LEU A 23 -9.81 6.51 34.13
N ALA A 24 -10.24 6.72 35.37
CA ALA A 24 -11.43 6.20 35.98
C ALA A 24 -12.70 7.04 35.71
N ALA A 25 -13.81 6.31 35.58
CA ALA A 25 -15.21 6.55 35.93
C ALA A 25 -15.74 7.97 36.16
N ILE A 26 -16.88 8.30 35.53
CA ILE A 26 -18.10 8.80 36.19
C ILE A 26 -19.34 8.19 35.51
N ALA A 27 -20.27 7.70 36.34
CA ALA A 27 -21.51 7.01 36.00
C ALA A 27 -22.64 7.95 35.52
N GLY A 28 -23.58 7.38 34.74
CA GLY A 28 -24.89 7.96 34.44
C GLY A 28 -25.84 6.85 33.97
N ALA A 29 -26.96 6.70 34.67
CA ALA A 29 -27.87 5.55 34.66
C ALA A 29 -29.01 5.63 33.62
N ALA A 30 -29.77 4.51 33.55
CA ALA A 30 -31.13 4.30 33.02
C ALA A 30 -31.25 4.08 31.48
N CYS A 31 -32.07 3.17 30.93
CA CYS A 31 -33.05 2.19 31.44
C CYS A 31 -33.27 1.06 30.40
N SER A 32 -33.69 -0.11 30.89
CA SER A 32 -34.02 -1.35 30.17
C SER A 32 -35.28 -1.29 29.28
N SER A 33 -35.32 -2.15 28.25
CA SER A 33 -36.41 -3.12 28.03
C SER A 33 -36.17 -4.01 26.80
N ASP A 34 -35.99 -5.32 27.02
CA ASP A 34 -36.21 -6.41 26.04
C ASP A 34 -37.72 -6.61 25.79
N PRO A 35 -38.13 -7.18 24.63
CA PRO A 35 -38.55 -8.58 24.71
C PRO A 35 -38.38 -9.45 23.44
N ALA A 36 -38.30 -10.76 23.73
CA ALA A 36 -38.91 -11.91 23.06
C ALA A 36 -38.30 -12.49 21.77
N ALA A 37 -37.72 -13.69 21.94
CA ALA A 37 -37.50 -14.70 20.92
C ALA A 37 -38.78 -15.54 20.67
N PRO A 38 -38.99 -16.03 19.43
CA PRO A 38 -39.80 -17.21 19.14
C PRO A 38 -38.95 -18.41 18.67
N PRO A 39 -39.54 -19.62 18.57
CA PRO A 39 -38.94 -20.85 19.10
C PRO A 39 -38.18 -21.72 18.09
N ASP A 40 -37.41 -22.65 18.68
CA ASP A 40 -36.88 -23.87 18.10
C ASP A 40 -37.96 -24.68 17.35
N ASP A 41 -37.65 -25.08 16.13
CA ASP A 41 -38.29 -26.22 15.47
C ASP A 41 -37.23 -27.26 15.12
N THR A 42 -37.13 -28.25 16.00
CA THR A 42 -36.47 -29.54 15.76
C THR A 42 -37.34 -30.38 14.84
N SER A 43 -36.81 -30.75 13.66
CA SER A 43 -37.27 -31.95 12.95
C SER A 43 -36.12 -32.58 12.17
N SER A 44 -35.59 -33.68 12.74
CA SER A 44 -34.86 -34.71 12.00
C SER A 44 -35.84 -35.52 11.13
N PRO A 45 -35.38 -35.95 9.95
CA PRO A 45 -35.71 -37.27 9.44
C PRO A 45 -34.46 -38.15 9.47
N THR A 46 -34.65 -39.35 10.00
CA THR A 46 -33.75 -40.49 9.91
C THR A 46 -33.73 -41.09 8.50
N ASP A 47 -32.65 -41.82 8.24
CA ASP A 47 -32.50 -42.92 7.29
C ASP A 47 -32.29 -42.61 5.80
N GLY A 48 -31.08 -42.92 5.35
CA GLY A 48 -30.66 -42.91 3.96
C GLY A 48 -29.21 -43.33 3.81
N ASP A 49 -28.92 -44.59 4.12
CA ASP A 49 -27.70 -45.29 3.71
C ASP A 49 -27.53 -45.15 2.19
N GLY A 50 -26.56 -44.33 1.80
CA GLY A 50 -26.20 -44.03 0.44
C GLY A 50 -24.73 -43.69 0.42
N GLY A 51 -23.90 -44.69 0.73
CA GLY A 51 -22.46 -44.61 0.55
C GLY A 51 -22.14 -44.12 -0.85
N ILE A 52 -21.76 -42.85 -0.96
CA ILE A 52 -21.13 -42.29 -2.14
C ILE A 52 -19.76 -42.96 -2.27
N HIS A 53 -19.75 -44.06 -3.03
CA HIS A 53 -18.54 -44.68 -3.52
C HIS A 53 -17.82 -43.64 -4.40
N TYR A 54 -16.77 -43.04 -3.86
CA TYR A 54 -15.76 -42.38 -4.66
C TYR A 54 -14.99 -43.47 -5.39
N GLU A 55 -15.41 -43.84 -6.59
CA GLU A 55 -14.50 -44.50 -7.51
C GLU A 55 -13.37 -43.51 -7.79
N ARG A 56 -12.23 -43.77 -7.17
CA ARG A 56 -10.97 -43.08 -7.42
C ARG A 56 -10.50 -43.53 -8.81
N ASP A 57 -11.10 -42.94 -9.85
CA ASP A 57 -10.50 -42.88 -11.17
C ASP A 57 -9.07 -42.36 -10.98
N GLY A 58 -8.09 -43.09 -11.48
CA GLY A 58 -6.66 -42.84 -11.29
C GLY A 58 -6.16 -41.54 -11.92
N SER A 59 -7.01 -40.54 -12.10
CA SER A 59 -6.62 -39.17 -12.39
C SER A 59 -5.90 -38.59 -11.17
N THR A 60 -4.61 -38.37 -11.32
CA THR A 60 -3.88 -37.39 -10.52
C THR A 60 -4.66 -36.09 -10.57
N TYR A 61 -5.24 -35.67 -9.45
CA TYR A 61 -5.73 -34.30 -9.29
C TYR A 61 -4.54 -33.38 -9.57
N ASP A 62 -4.50 -32.83 -10.77
CA ASP A 62 -3.64 -31.69 -11.06
C ASP A 62 -4.22 -30.53 -10.27
N SER A 63 -3.61 -30.29 -9.10
CA SER A 63 -3.99 -29.23 -8.18
C SER A 63 -3.66 -27.83 -8.71
N ALA A 64 -3.17 -27.71 -9.95
CA ALA A 64 -3.05 -26.43 -10.63
C ALA A 64 -4.45 -25.96 -11.08
N PRO A 65 -4.96 -24.83 -10.56
CA PRO A 65 -6.20 -24.26 -11.03
C PRO A 65 -6.10 -23.94 -12.53
N PRO A 66 -7.18 -24.11 -13.32
CA PRO A 66 -7.20 -23.71 -14.72
C PRO A 66 -6.75 -22.24 -14.88
N PRO A 67 -6.10 -21.85 -16.00
CA PRO A 67 -5.68 -20.48 -16.25
C PRO A 67 -6.81 -19.44 -16.12
N ASP A 68 -8.03 -19.88 -16.33
CA ASP A 68 -9.29 -19.15 -16.34
C ASP A 68 -10.04 -19.19 -14.98
N SER A 69 -9.44 -19.81 -13.96
CA SER A 69 -10.01 -19.90 -12.60
C SER A 69 -9.81 -18.66 -11.73
N GLY A 70 -8.90 -17.75 -12.12
CA GLY A 70 -8.56 -16.55 -11.33
C GLY A 70 -7.80 -16.82 -10.02
N LEU A 71 -7.46 -18.07 -9.71
CA LEU A 71 -6.59 -18.46 -8.60
C LEU A 71 -5.20 -18.79 -9.17
N GLY A 72 -4.19 -17.95 -8.92
CA GLY A 72 -2.82 -18.16 -9.44
C GLY A 72 -2.50 -17.45 -10.75
N GLU A 73 -3.15 -16.32 -11.05
CA GLU A 73 -2.77 -15.48 -12.19
C GLU A 73 -1.54 -14.62 -11.83
N LEU A 74 -0.46 -14.78 -12.60
CA LEU A 74 0.74 -13.96 -12.48
C LEU A 74 0.33 -12.48 -12.62
N ARG A 75 0.66 -11.64 -11.64
CA ARG A 75 0.26 -10.23 -11.66
C ARG A 75 1.23 -9.33 -10.93
N PHE A 76 1.30 -8.08 -11.39
CA PHE A 76 1.92 -7.00 -10.64
C PHE A 76 0.94 -6.40 -9.64
N MET A 77 1.45 -6.02 -8.46
CA MET A 77 0.74 -5.16 -7.52
C MET A 77 1.67 -4.07 -6.97
N PRO A 78 1.32 -2.79 -7.15
CA PRO A 78 0.28 -2.31 -8.08
C PRO A 78 0.68 -2.53 -9.55
N ASN A 79 -0.29 -2.53 -10.47
CA ASN A 79 -0.05 -2.64 -11.91
C ASN A 79 0.16 -1.27 -12.60
N VAL A 80 -0.04 -0.17 -11.87
CA VAL A 80 0.31 1.19 -12.29
C VAL A 80 0.99 1.88 -11.12
N VAL A 81 2.17 2.46 -11.36
CA VAL A 81 2.90 3.27 -10.39
C VAL A 81 3.26 4.64 -10.96
N TYR A 82 3.44 5.60 -10.05
CA TYR A 82 3.84 6.97 -10.31
C TYR A 82 5.11 7.30 -9.53
N SER A 83 6.06 7.95 -10.20
CA SER A 83 7.35 8.36 -9.66
C SER A 83 7.82 9.67 -10.29
N GLY A 84 9.05 10.07 -9.98
CA GLY A 84 9.69 11.27 -10.50
C GLY A 84 11.06 11.03 -11.11
N PHE A 85 11.57 12.07 -11.74
CA PHE A 85 12.97 12.21 -12.15
C PHE A 85 13.32 13.70 -12.23
N ASP A 86 14.43 14.10 -11.64
CA ASP A 86 14.93 15.48 -11.67
C ASP A 86 16.39 15.61 -12.18
N GLY A 87 16.99 14.49 -12.59
CA GLY A 87 18.38 14.43 -13.06
C GLY A 87 19.46 14.49 -11.98
N THR A 88 19.10 14.65 -10.69
CA THR A 88 20.04 14.83 -9.59
C THR A 88 19.84 13.79 -8.48
N HIS A 89 18.60 13.57 -8.05
CA HIS A 89 18.25 12.67 -6.94
C HIS A 89 17.82 11.30 -7.47
N THR A 90 17.91 10.30 -6.59
CA THR A 90 17.46 8.94 -6.89
C THR A 90 15.99 8.79 -6.54
N PHE A 91 15.18 8.39 -7.52
CA PHE A 91 13.76 8.11 -7.33
C PHE A 91 13.52 6.62 -7.48
N GLN A 92 12.83 6.02 -6.51
CA GLN A 92 12.54 4.59 -6.48
C GLN A 92 11.07 4.34 -6.16
N VAL A 93 10.47 3.33 -6.79
CA VAL A 93 9.13 2.85 -6.45
C VAL A 93 9.15 1.34 -6.24
N PRO A 94 8.50 0.82 -5.19
CA PRO A 94 8.37 -0.61 -5.01
C PRO A 94 7.26 -1.17 -5.88
N ILE A 95 7.47 -2.39 -6.35
CA ILE A 95 6.46 -3.21 -7.01
C ILE A 95 6.59 -4.66 -6.56
N ALA A 96 5.48 -5.39 -6.54
CA ALA A 96 5.46 -6.81 -6.23
C ALA A 96 4.91 -7.61 -7.40
N VAL A 97 5.43 -8.82 -7.62
CA VAL A 97 4.84 -9.82 -8.50
C VAL A 97 4.31 -10.95 -7.63
N TYR A 98 3.03 -11.29 -7.79
CA TYR A 98 2.37 -12.37 -7.06
C TYR A 98 2.10 -13.56 -7.98
N ASP A 99 1.91 -14.73 -7.36
CA ASP A 99 1.55 -15.98 -8.04
C ASP A 99 2.61 -16.42 -9.09
N ALA A 100 3.87 -16.04 -8.84
CA ALA A 100 5.03 -16.40 -9.64
C ALA A 100 5.74 -17.64 -9.09
N ASP A 101 6.39 -18.38 -9.97
CA ASP A 101 7.24 -19.51 -9.62
C ASP A 101 8.72 -19.10 -9.52
N SER A 102 9.59 -20.06 -9.20
CA SER A 102 11.04 -19.83 -9.04
C SER A 102 11.76 -19.40 -10.32
N ASP A 103 11.10 -19.51 -11.49
CA ASP A 103 11.61 -19.08 -12.78
C ASP A 103 11.22 -17.62 -13.13
N LEU A 104 10.66 -16.88 -12.18
CA LEU A 104 10.25 -15.49 -12.38
C LEU A 104 11.39 -14.64 -12.96
N THR A 105 11.08 -13.97 -14.07
CA THR A 105 11.91 -12.91 -14.63
C THR A 105 11.09 -11.63 -14.70
N VAL A 106 11.72 -10.49 -14.40
CA VAL A 106 11.11 -9.16 -14.55
C VAL A 106 12.03 -8.29 -15.40
N THR A 107 11.46 -7.63 -16.40
CA THR A 107 12.17 -6.78 -17.35
C THR A 107 11.46 -5.43 -17.49
N SER A 108 12.17 -4.43 -18.03
CA SER A 108 11.62 -3.12 -18.35
C SER A 108 11.77 -2.83 -19.85
N SER A 109 10.83 -2.07 -20.41
CA SER A 109 10.92 -1.51 -21.75
C SER A 109 12.09 -0.52 -21.89
N ASP A 110 12.61 0.01 -20.77
CA ASP A 110 13.86 0.77 -20.75
C ASP A 110 14.98 -0.08 -20.13
N PRO A 111 16.02 -0.46 -20.90
CA PRO A 111 17.10 -1.32 -20.41
C PRO A 111 18.00 -0.64 -19.37
N THR A 112 17.90 0.68 -19.18
CA THR A 112 18.67 1.42 -18.16
C THR A 112 17.98 1.45 -16.79
N MET A 113 16.70 1.05 -16.72
CA MET A 113 15.94 0.97 -15.48
C MET A 113 16.44 -0.20 -14.63
N LYS A 114 16.83 0.07 -13.38
CA LYS A 114 17.30 -0.97 -12.45
C LYS A 114 16.12 -1.56 -11.67
N LEU A 115 16.14 -2.88 -11.54
CA LEU A 115 15.14 -3.68 -10.84
C LEU A 115 15.84 -4.48 -9.74
N ASP A 116 15.93 -3.91 -8.54
CA ASP A 116 16.63 -4.53 -7.43
C ASP A 116 15.66 -5.41 -6.66
N ALA A 117 15.88 -6.73 -6.65
CA ALA A 117 15.06 -7.66 -5.86
C ALA A 117 15.28 -7.41 -4.36
N VAL A 118 14.19 -7.27 -3.61
CA VAL A 118 14.19 -6.94 -2.18
C VAL A 118 13.22 -7.84 -1.41
N LYS A 119 13.26 -7.80 -0.08
CA LYS A 119 12.32 -8.48 0.80
C LYS A 119 11.52 -7.46 1.62
N LEU A 120 10.29 -7.80 1.97
CA LEU A 120 9.58 -7.07 3.01
C LEU A 120 10.28 -7.27 4.37
N VAL A 121 10.40 -6.19 5.13
CA VAL A 121 10.89 -6.23 6.51
C VAL A 121 9.92 -7.01 7.42
N ASN A 122 8.61 -6.79 7.24
CA ASN A 122 7.55 -7.46 7.99
C ASN A 122 6.61 -8.20 7.02
N PRO A 123 6.99 -9.40 6.55
CA PRO A 123 6.20 -10.13 5.56
C PRO A 123 4.96 -10.79 6.15
N VAL A 124 4.82 -10.92 7.47
CA VAL A 124 3.67 -11.56 8.13
C VAL A 124 2.75 -10.50 8.72
N VAL A 125 1.48 -10.55 8.35
CA VAL A 125 0.46 -9.57 8.73
C VAL A 125 -0.79 -10.34 9.13
N ASP A 126 -1.28 -10.14 10.36
CA ASP A 126 -2.44 -10.87 10.89
C ASP A 126 -2.31 -12.41 10.74
N GLY A 127 -1.09 -12.92 10.91
CA GLY A 127 -0.77 -14.35 10.77
C GLY A 127 -0.70 -14.86 9.33
N VAL A 128 -0.83 -14.00 8.32
CA VAL A 128 -0.70 -14.35 6.90
C VAL A 128 0.63 -13.85 6.37
N THR A 129 1.44 -14.75 5.82
CA THR A 129 2.68 -14.40 5.13
C THR A 129 2.37 -13.88 3.73
N ASP A 130 2.89 -12.70 3.40
CA ASP A 130 2.90 -12.17 2.06
C ASP A 130 3.98 -12.89 1.22
N LEU A 131 3.56 -13.47 0.10
CA LEU A 131 4.38 -14.29 -0.78
C LEU A 131 4.79 -13.56 -2.07
N GLY A 132 4.66 -12.23 -2.12
CA GLY A 132 5.09 -11.43 -3.26
C GLY A 132 6.60 -11.50 -3.49
N ALA A 133 7.02 -11.50 -4.76
CA ALA A 133 8.38 -11.21 -5.16
C ALA A 133 8.53 -9.69 -5.36
N TYR A 134 9.33 -9.04 -4.53
CA TYR A 134 9.41 -7.57 -4.46
C TYR A 134 10.63 -7.02 -5.20
N TYR A 135 10.44 -5.88 -5.83
CA TYR A 135 11.49 -5.13 -6.52
C TYR A 135 11.43 -3.65 -6.15
N LEU A 136 12.58 -3.02 -5.95
CA LEU A 136 12.73 -1.57 -6.02
C LEU A 136 13.12 -1.17 -7.44
N VAL A 137 12.25 -0.40 -8.09
CA VAL A 137 12.43 0.10 -9.44
C VAL A 137 13.09 1.48 -9.37
N THR A 138 14.34 1.59 -9.81
CA THR A 138 15.05 2.87 -9.87
C THR A 138 14.77 3.57 -11.20
N ILE A 139 14.28 4.80 -11.14
CA ILE A 139 13.82 5.55 -12.31
C ILE A 139 14.99 6.29 -12.98
N PRO A 140 15.38 5.92 -14.23
CA PRO A 140 16.55 6.51 -14.87
C PRO A 140 16.25 7.83 -15.58
N LYS A 141 14.98 8.09 -15.94
CA LYS A 141 14.51 9.29 -16.65
C LYS A 141 13.00 9.44 -16.55
N ALA A 142 12.48 10.62 -16.87
CA ALA A 142 11.05 10.86 -17.01
C ALA A 142 10.46 10.12 -18.24
N GLY A 143 9.20 9.70 -18.15
CA GLY A 143 8.51 8.96 -19.22
C GLY A 143 7.51 7.95 -18.70
N SER A 144 6.96 7.14 -19.62
CA SER A 144 6.13 5.98 -19.29
C SER A 144 6.85 4.71 -19.74
N PHE A 145 6.89 3.72 -18.86
CA PHE A 145 7.63 2.47 -19.07
C PHE A 145 6.74 1.28 -18.76
N THR A 146 6.95 0.20 -19.50
CA THR A 146 6.28 -1.08 -19.24
C THR A 146 7.25 -2.02 -18.54
N LEU A 147 6.84 -2.55 -17.39
CA LEU A 147 7.47 -3.70 -16.77
C LEU A 147 6.77 -4.97 -17.24
N THR A 148 7.53 -6.01 -17.54
CA THR A 148 7.00 -7.31 -17.94
C THR A 148 7.56 -8.38 -17.01
N ALA A 149 6.66 -9.10 -16.34
CA ALA A 149 6.97 -10.28 -15.54
C ALA A 149 6.62 -11.54 -16.34
N THR A 150 7.49 -12.54 -16.33
CA THR A 150 7.28 -13.84 -16.98
C THR A 150 7.60 -14.98 -16.02
N SER A 151 6.73 -15.99 -15.93
CA SER A 151 6.93 -17.19 -15.10
C SER A 151 6.08 -18.36 -15.63
N LYS A 152 6.69 -19.55 -15.81
CA LYS A 152 6.09 -20.75 -16.42
C LYS A 152 5.32 -20.49 -17.72
N GLY A 153 5.85 -19.61 -18.56
CA GLY A 153 5.21 -19.21 -19.83
C GLY A 153 4.01 -18.27 -19.69
N ARG A 154 3.62 -17.88 -18.46
CA ARG A 154 2.65 -16.81 -18.19
C ARG A 154 3.36 -15.46 -18.20
N SER A 155 2.64 -14.40 -18.56
CA SER A 155 3.17 -13.03 -18.56
C SER A 155 2.19 -12.02 -17.96
N ALA A 156 2.72 -11.03 -17.24
CA ALA A 156 1.96 -9.90 -16.72
C ALA A 156 2.70 -8.60 -16.99
N THR A 157 1.97 -7.47 -17.03
CA THR A 157 2.56 -6.15 -17.26
C THR A 157 2.14 -5.14 -16.21
N ALA A 158 3.04 -4.19 -15.92
CA ALA A 158 2.73 -2.99 -15.15
C ALA A 158 3.27 -1.75 -15.84
N THR A 159 2.66 -0.59 -15.56
CA THR A 159 3.09 0.70 -16.09
C THR A 159 3.75 1.54 -15.00
N VAL A 160 4.93 2.07 -15.30
CA VAL A 160 5.63 3.06 -14.46
C VAL A 160 5.55 4.42 -15.16
N ASN A 161 4.92 5.39 -14.51
CA ASN A 161 4.84 6.77 -14.98
C ASN A 161 5.76 7.66 -14.16
N ALA A 162 6.83 8.17 -14.77
CA ALA A 162 7.79 9.06 -14.15
C ALA A 162 7.62 10.50 -14.66
N ALA A 163 7.24 11.40 -13.77
CA ALA A 163 7.16 12.83 -14.07
C ALA A 163 8.56 13.47 -14.12
N SER A 164 8.73 14.47 -14.98
CA SER A 164 9.93 15.31 -14.98
C SER A 164 9.76 16.43 -13.96
N TYR A 165 10.72 16.58 -13.06
CA TYR A 165 10.76 17.65 -12.07
C TYR A 165 11.95 18.58 -12.32
N ALA A 166 11.80 19.84 -11.91
CA ALA A 166 12.95 20.73 -11.78
C ALA A 166 13.73 20.36 -10.51
N ALA A 167 15.06 20.31 -10.58
CA ALA A 167 15.91 19.83 -9.49
C ALA A 167 15.81 20.68 -8.21
N ASP A 168 15.55 21.99 -8.35
CA ASP A 168 15.37 22.92 -7.23
C ASP A 168 14.11 22.64 -6.40
N ARG A 169 13.10 21.97 -6.98
CA ARG A 169 11.89 21.55 -6.27
C ARG A 169 12.20 20.61 -5.11
N TRP A 170 13.19 19.73 -5.28
CA TRP A 170 13.54 18.77 -4.22
C TRP A 170 13.97 19.49 -2.95
N ALA A 171 14.88 20.47 -3.06
CA ALA A 171 15.36 21.26 -1.93
C ALA A 171 14.25 22.14 -1.31
N ALA A 172 13.38 22.72 -2.14
CA ALA A 172 12.20 23.46 -1.65
C ALA A 172 11.26 22.54 -0.85
N GLY A 173 11.04 21.32 -1.32
CA GLY A 173 10.25 20.30 -0.65
C GLY A 173 10.86 19.85 0.67
N GLU A 174 12.16 19.55 0.69
CA GLU A 174 12.88 19.19 1.91
C GLU A 174 12.77 20.31 2.96
N THR A 175 13.00 21.55 2.53
CA THR A 175 12.90 22.74 3.39
C THR A 175 11.51 22.83 4.01
N ARG A 176 10.45 22.64 3.21
CA ARG A 176 9.09 22.71 3.73
C ARG A 176 8.72 21.51 4.61
N TYR A 177 9.25 20.33 4.29
CA TYR A 177 9.01 19.10 5.05
C TYR A 177 9.60 19.19 6.46
N THR A 178 10.77 19.81 6.59
CA THR A 178 11.55 19.89 7.84
C THR A 178 11.29 21.15 8.65
N ASN A 179 10.78 22.23 8.05
CA ASN A 179 10.55 23.50 8.72
C ASN A 179 9.06 23.88 8.76
N ALA A 180 8.71 24.66 9.78
CA ALA A 180 7.43 25.33 9.81
C ALA A 180 7.34 26.35 8.67
N SER A 181 6.16 26.56 8.10
CA SER A 181 5.96 27.76 7.29
C SER A 181 5.79 28.97 8.21
N GLY A 182 6.06 30.17 7.71
CA GLY A 182 5.98 31.41 8.49
C GLY A 182 4.57 31.77 9.00
N THR A 183 3.55 30.97 8.71
CA THR A 183 2.18 31.15 9.23
C THR A 183 1.90 30.15 10.35
N GLY A 184 1.41 30.61 11.50
CA GLY A 184 1.35 29.86 12.78
C GLY A 184 0.55 28.55 12.83
N LEU A 185 0.00 28.07 11.71
CA LEU A 185 -0.69 26.78 11.58
C LEU A 185 0.12 25.75 10.77
N ALA A 186 1.31 26.12 10.29
CA ALA A 186 2.11 25.31 9.40
C ALA A 186 3.32 24.73 10.13
N GLN A 187 3.11 23.68 10.94
CA GLN A 187 4.22 22.95 11.56
C GLN A 187 5.13 22.27 10.50
N PRO A 188 6.32 21.77 10.85
CA PRO A 188 7.02 20.81 10.02
C PRO A 188 6.22 19.52 9.84
N CYS A 189 6.31 18.87 8.68
CA CYS A 189 5.78 17.51 8.49
C CYS A 189 6.47 16.53 9.44
N THR A 190 7.75 16.77 9.73
CA THR A 190 8.56 16.00 10.68
C THR A 190 8.01 16.03 12.11
N ASN A 191 7.18 16.98 12.51
CA ASN A 191 6.60 16.97 13.86
C ASN A 191 5.69 15.76 14.11
N CYS A 192 5.07 15.23 13.06
CA CYS A 192 4.21 14.05 13.14
C CYS A 192 4.83 12.83 12.45
N HIS A 193 5.59 13.00 11.35
CA HIS A 193 6.11 11.91 10.51
C HIS A 193 7.51 11.39 10.92
N VAL A 194 7.90 11.56 12.18
CA VAL A 194 9.16 11.02 12.73
C VAL A 194 8.94 9.77 13.55
N LYS A 195 10.00 8.96 13.67
CA LYS A 195 10.08 7.79 14.56
C LYS A 195 8.96 6.76 14.37
N GLY A 196 8.35 6.72 13.19
CA GLY A 196 7.31 5.76 12.89
C GLY A 196 5.96 6.01 13.56
N GLN A 197 5.77 7.17 14.17
CA GLN A 197 4.53 7.46 14.91
C GLN A 197 3.36 7.89 14.02
N ALA A 198 3.60 8.12 12.73
CA ALA A 198 2.57 8.48 11.78
C ALA A 198 2.70 7.69 10.47
N ILE A 199 1.63 7.74 9.70
CA ILE A 199 1.50 7.09 8.38
C ILE A 199 2.72 7.40 7.51
N ASP A 200 3.25 6.37 6.87
CA ASP A 200 4.33 6.50 5.90
C ASP A 200 3.86 7.22 4.63
N HIS A 201 4.68 8.15 4.17
CA HIS A 201 4.50 8.90 2.93
C HIS A 201 5.69 8.72 1.98
N SER A 202 6.52 7.69 2.19
CA SER A 202 7.52 7.28 1.22
C SER A 202 6.85 6.79 -0.08
N PRO A 203 7.63 6.58 -1.16
CA PRO A 203 7.10 6.00 -2.39
C PRO A 203 6.40 4.66 -2.21
N ALA A 204 6.68 3.91 -1.12
CA ALA A 204 5.96 2.69 -0.80
C ALA A 204 4.44 2.87 -0.65
N VAL A 205 4.01 4.02 -0.11
CA VAL A 205 2.59 4.34 0.07
C VAL A 205 2.07 5.21 -1.07
N LEU A 206 2.94 6.05 -1.66
CA LEU A 206 2.56 7.02 -2.67
C LEU A 206 2.58 6.47 -4.10
N ALA A 207 3.19 5.31 -4.36
CA ALA A 207 3.37 4.77 -5.71
C ALA A 207 2.08 4.70 -6.53
N THR A 208 0.91 4.46 -5.93
CA THR A 208 -0.36 4.38 -6.67
C THR A 208 -1.08 5.72 -6.84
N ALA A 209 -0.63 6.77 -6.17
CA ALA A 209 -1.24 8.10 -6.26
C ALA A 209 -0.54 8.90 -7.35
N THR A 210 -1.28 9.69 -8.11
CA THR A 210 -0.75 10.74 -8.99
C THR A 210 -0.28 11.95 -8.18
N ASP A 211 0.55 12.80 -8.78
CA ASP A 211 0.98 14.05 -8.12
C ASP A 211 -0.21 14.98 -7.82
N GLN A 212 -1.24 14.96 -8.67
CA GLN A 212 -2.47 15.72 -8.43
C GLN A 212 -3.24 15.18 -7.21
N GLU A 213 -3.30 13.87 -7.02
CA GLU A 213 -3.94 13.29 -5.83
C GLU A 213 -3.14 13.62 -4.56
N ILE A 214 -1.81 13.57 -4.62
CA ILE A 214 -0.95 13.99 -3.50
C ILE A 214 -1.17 15.47 -3.18
N SER A 215 -1.23 16.33 -4.21
CA SER A 215 -1.55 17.76 -4.10
C SER A 215 -2.88 17.99 -3.38
N VAL A 216 -3.93 17.24 -3.76
CA VAL A 216 -5.25 17.31 -3.11
C VAL A 216 -5.16 16.85 -1.66
N ILE A 217 -4.47 15.75 -1.36
CA ILE A 217 -4.30 15.25 0.01
C ILE A 217 -3.62 16.30 0.89
N ILE A 218 -2.51 16.88 0.43
CA ILE A 218 -1.77 17.92 1.16
C ILE A 218 -2.67 19.13 1.46
N THR A 219 -3.45 19.58 0.48
CA THR A 219 -4.22 20.84 0.59
C THR A 219 -5.60 20.69 1.22
N THR A 220 -6.11 19.45 1.36
CA THR A 220 -7.44 19.19 1.92
C THR A 220 -7.39 18.37 3.21
N GLY A 221 -6.34 17.58 3.44
CA GLY A 221 -6.28 16.59 4.51
C GLY A 221 -7.23 15.40 4.29
N VAL A 222 -7.68 15.16 3.06
CA VAL A 222 -8.64 14.11 2.71
C VAL A 222 -8.04 13.21 1.63
N LYS A 223 -8.06 11.89 1.86
CA LYS A 223 -7.70 10.91 0.83
C LYS A 223 -8.79 10.90 -0.27
N PRO A 224 -8.48 10.67 -1.55
CA PRO A 224 -9.53 10.39 -2.54
C PRO A 224 -10.39 9.19 -2.11
N GLY A 225 -11.72 9.39 -2.03
CA GLY A 225 -12.68 8.52 -1.32
C GLY A 225 -13.07 9.16 0.03
N PRO A 226 -14.34 9.16 0.46
CA PRO A 226 -14.92 10.13 1.41
C PRO A 226 -14.46 10.03 2.89
N SER A 227 -13.21 9.65 3.15
CA SER A 227 -12.66 9.47 4.49
C SER A 227 -11.65 10.57 4.81
N PRO A 228 -12.00 11.54 5.68
CA PRO A 228 -11.03 12.51 6.18
C PRO A 228 -9.89 11.79 6.92
N ILE A 229 -8.68 12.36 6.87
CA ILE A 229 -7.56 11.90 7.70
C ILE A 229 -7.82 12.41 9.12
N LEU A 230 -8.53 11.62 9.91
CA LEU A 230 -8.84 11.90 11.31
C LEU A 230 -7.61 11.62 12.19
N GLY A 231 -7.39 12.42 13.23
CA GLY A 231 -6.33 12.18 14.23
C GLY A 231 -5.26 13.26 14.37
N VAL A 232 -5.42 14.42 13.73
CA VAL A 232 -4.58 15.60 13.97
C VAL A 232 -5.49 16.77 14.35
N ASP A 233 -5.31 17.35 15.54
CA ASP A 233 -6.03 18.56 15.94
C ASP A 233 -5.71 19.70 14.95
N GLY A 234 -6.72 20.20 14.24
CA GLY A 234 -6.56 21.15 13.13
C GLY A 234 -6.47 20.53 11.72
N GLY A 235 -6.41 19.20 11.60
CA GLY A 235 -6.44 18.41 10.36
C GLY A 235 -5.07 18.24 9.67
N HIS A 236 -4.94 17.22 8.81
CA HIS A 236 -3.76 17.00 7.94
C HIS A 236 -3.75 17.96 6.73
N LYS A 237 -4.33 19.15 6.89
CA LYS A 237 -4.53 20.14 5.84
C LYS A 237 -3.47 21.21 5.92
N TRP A 238 -2.70 21.35 4.84
CA TRP A 238 -1.59 22.28 4.78
C TRP A 238 -1.92 23.51 3.93
N GLN A 239 -1.68 24.68 4.49
CA GLN A 239 -1.56 25.90 3.70
C GLN A 239 -0.15 25.95 3.11
N VAL A 240 -0.06 25.76 1.80
CA VAL A 240 1.19 25.77 1.03
C VAL A 240 1.00 26.60 -0.22
N THR A 241 2.03 27.36 -0.58
CA THR A 241 2.13 27.98 -1.91
C THR A 241 2.24 26.90 -2.99
N ALA A 242 2.03 27.27 -4.25
CA ALA A 242 2.19 26.32 -5.36
C ALA A 242 3.63 25.76 -5.42
N ALA A 243 4.64 26.58 -5.18
CA ALA A 243 6.04 26.17 -5.19
C ALA A 243 6.36 25.19 -4.04
N GLU A 244 5.88 25.47 -2.82
CA GLU A 244 6.05 24.56 -1.69
C GLU A 244 5.35 23.23 -1.91
N ARG A 245 4.15 23.25 -2.50
CA ARG A 245 3.38 22.05 -2.79
C ARG A 245 4.07 21.17 -3.83
N ASP A 246 4.49 21.76 -4.94
CA ASP A 246 5.22 21.07 -6.00
C ASP A 246 6.57 20.53 -5.48
N GLY A 247 7.24 21.29 -4.60
CA GLY A 247 8.44 20.86 -3.90
C GLY A 247 8.18 19.67 -3.00
N LEU A 248 7.16 19.73 -2.13
CA LEU A 248 6.79 18.64 -1.23
C LEU A 248 6.50 17.34 -2.00
N ILE A 249 5.75 17.42 -3.10
CA ILE A 249 5.48 16.25 -3.95
C ILE A 249 6.78 15.65 -4.47
N THR A 250 7.65 16.49 -5.03
CA THR A 250 8.97 16.08 -5.54
C THR A 250 9.81 15.40 -4.46
N TYR A 251 9.88 16.00 -3.28
CA TYR A 251 10.65 15.49 -2.16
C TYR A 251 10.09 14.17 -1.63
N LEU A 252 8.78 14.05 -1.42
CA LEU A 252 8.14 12.82 -0.96
C LEU A 252 8.35 11.65 -1.93
N ARG A 253 8.32 11.90 -3.25
CA ARG A 253 8.66 10.93 -4.30
C ARG A 253 10.13 10.51 -4.29
N GLY A 254 11.01 11.39 -3.84
CA GLY A 254 12.45 11.15 -3.75
C GLY A 254 12.90 10.51 -2.43
N LEU A 255 11.99 10.29 -1.46
CA LEU A 255 12.32 9.56 -0.24
C LEU A 255 12.62 8.09 -0.55
N SER A 256 13.50 7.46 0.23
CA SER A 256 13.70 6.01 0.14
C SER A 256 12.41 5.26 0.50
N PRO A 257 11.96 4.29 -0.32
CA PRO A 257 10.83 3.43 0.02
C PRO A 257 11.09 2.68 1.34
N ARG A 258 10.15 2.77 2.28
CA ARG A 258 10.27 2.09 3.58
C ARG A 258 9.61 0.71 3.55
N GLY A 259 10.03 -0.16 4.46
CA GLY A 259 9.47 -1.51 4.63
C GLY A 259 10.14 -2.59 3.77
N PHE A 260 11.25 -2.27 3.11
CA PHE A 260 12.01 -3.18 2.25
C PHE A 260 13.48 -3.29 2.71
N GLN A 261 14.11 -4.45 2.50
CA GLN A 261 15.52 -4.73 2.80
C GLN A 261 16.15 -5.71 1.80
#